data_AF-A0A357NHR3-F1
#
_entry.id   AF-A0A357NHR3-F1
#
_cell.length_a   1.000
_cell.length_b   1.000
_cell.length_c   1.000
_cell.angle_alpha   90.00
_cell.angle_beta   90.00
_cell.angle_gamma   90.00
#
_symmetry.space_group_name_H-M   'P 1'
#
loop_
_entity.id
_entity.type
_entity.pdbx_description
1 polymer ?
#
loop_
_entity_poly.entity_id
_entity_poly.type
_entity_poly.pdbx_seq_one_letter_code
_entity_poly.pdbx_strand_id
1 'polypeptide(L)' 'PHKHERGVLSMAHRGPNTGGSQFFIVYEPQPHLDGVHTVFGKVIEGMDVVDQINQGDVMKKVTLIEE' A
#
# COMPACT_ATOMS: atom_id res chain seq x y z
N PRO A 1 14.50 -0.25 8.89
CA PRO A 1 13.12 -0.72 8.61
C PRO A 1 12.38 0.32 7.75
N HIS A 2 11.73 -0.13 6.68
CA HIS A 2 10.85 0.75 5.91
C HIS A 2 9.64 1.11 6.79
N LYS A 3 9.36 2.42 6.88
CA LYS A 3 8.29 2.96 7.72
C LYS A 3 6.98 3.04 6.92
N HIS A 4 5.86 2.85 7.59
CA HIS A 4 4.53 3.04 7.05
C HIS A 4 4.11 4.50 7.21
N GLU A 5 4.74 5.36 6.43
CA GLU A 5 4.38 6.77 6.28
C GLU A 5 3.23 6.93 5.26
N ARG A 6 2.58 8.09 5.23
CA ARG A 6 1.50 8.38 4.27
C ARG A 6 1.95 8.13 2.81
N GLY A 7 1.11 7.43 2.07
CA GLY A 7 1.31 7.05 0.67
C GLY A 7 2.17 5.81 0.45
N VAL A 8 2.68 5.16 1.50
CA VAL A 8 3.47 3.92 1.35
C VAL A 8 2.57 2.77 0.89
N LEU A 9 3.07 1.96 -0.06
CA LEU A 9 2.47 0.69 -0.48
C LEU A 9 3.16 -0.46 0.23
N SER A 10 2.36 -1.34 0.83
CA SER A 10 2.85 -2.47 1.61
C SER A 10 2.00 -3.72 1.41
N MET A 11 2.66 -4.88 1.44
CA MET A 11 2.05 -6.18 1.18
C MET A 11 1.35 -6.70 2.44
N ALA A 12 0.06 -7.04 2.31
CA ALA A 12 -0.67 -7.68 3.39
C ALA A 12 -0.21 -9.14 3.54
N HIS A 13 0.11 -9.54 4.77
CA HIS A 13 0.50 -10.91 5.10
C HIS A 13 0.30 -11.19 6.60
N ARG A 14 0.47 -12.46 7.00
CA ARG A 14 0.35 -12.96 8.39
C ARG A 14 1.67 -13.54 8.94
N GLY A 15 2.77 -13.27 8.25
CA GLY A 15 4.12 -13.74 8.57
C GLY A 15 4.92 -14.02 7.30
N PRO A 16 6.18 -14.46 7.43
CA PRO A 16 7.00 -14.84 6.28
C PRO A 16 6.27 -15.84 5.37
N ASN A 17 6.36 -15.63 4.05
CA ASN A 17 5.77 -16.50 3.02
C ASN A 17 4.23 -16.65 3.05
N THR A 18 3.52 -15.68 3.61
CA THR A 18 2.04 -15.65 3.59
C THR A 18 1.47 -14.45 2.81
N GLY A 19 2.33 -13.68 2.15
CA GLY A 19 1.91 -12.64 1.22
C GLY A 19 1.30 -13.22 -0.06
N GLY A 20 0.40 -12.47 -0.67
CA GLY A 20 -0.27 -12.84 -1.92
C GLY A 20 -0.38 -11.64 -2.85
N SER A 21 -1.61 -11.31 -3.25
CA SER A 21 -1.90 -10.16 -4.11
C SER A 21 -2.51 -8.97 -3.37
N GLN A 22 -2.83 -9.13 -2.08
CA GLN A 22 -3.44 -8.07 -1.29
C GLN A 22 -2.37 -7.10 -0.80
N PHE A 23 -2.53 -5.82 -1.13
CA PHE A 23 -1.69 -4.74 -0.65
C PHE A 23 -2.57 -3.63 -0.08
N PHE A 24 -1.94 -2.71 0.65
CA PHE A 24 -2.60 -1.51 1.16
C PHE A 24 -1.77 -0.27 0.87
N ILE A 25 -2.45 0.87 0.78
CA ILE A 25 -1.86 2.20 0.70
C ILE A 25 -2.07 2.86 2.06
N VAL A 26 -1.00 3.35 2.67
CA VAL A 26 -1.04 3.98 3.99
C VAL A 26 -1.68 5.37 3.88
N TYR A 27 -2.91 5.52 4.40
CA TYR A 27 -3.63 6.80 4.41
C TYR A 27 -2.97 7.82 5.35
N GLU A 28 -2.67 7.42 6.58
CA GLU A 28 -1.95 8.22 7.58
C GLU A 28 -0.86 7.37 8.22
N PRO A 29 0.23 7.96 8.76
CA PRO A 29 1.33 7.20 9.33
C PRO A 29 0.85 6.12 10.33
N GLN A 30 1.26 4.87 10.12
CA GLN A 30 0.91 3.73 10.98
C GLN A 30 2.18 3.09 11.59
N PRO A 31 2.80 3.69 12.62
CA PRO A 31 4.07 3.21 13.17
C PRO A 31 4.04 1.77 13.70
N HIS A 32 2.87 1.28 14.11
CA HIS A 32 2.71 -0.09 14.61
C HIS A 32 2.85 -1.17 13.53
N LEU A 33 2.87 -0.78 12.24
CA LEU A 33 3.10 -1.69 11.10
C LEU A 33 4.58 -1.72 10.68
N ASP A 34 5.43 -0.85 11.23
CA ASP A 34 6.84 -0.73 10.84
C ASP A 34 7.59 -2.04 11.09
N GLY A 35 8.15 -2.62 10.02
CA GLY A 35 8.81 -3.93 10.07
C GLY A 35 7.87 -5.13 10.24
N VAL A 36 6.56 -4.91 10.37
CA VAL A 36 5.54 -5.97 10.42
C VAL A 36 5.10 -6.37 9.01
N HIS A 37 4.93 -5.40 8.12
CA HIS A 37 4.56 -5.61 6.73
C HIS A 37 5.66 -5.20 5.74
N THR A 38 5.75 -5.92 4.63
CA THR A 38 6.74 -5.67 3.58
C THR A 38 6.35 -4.49 2.70
N VAL A 39 7.03 -3.36 2.91
CA VAL A 39 6.94 -2.17 2.03
C VAL A 39 7.60 -2.47 0.68
N PHE A 40 6.93 -2.10 -0.42
CA PHE A 40 7.45 -2.31 -1.77
C PHE A 40 7.29 -1.10 -2.71
N GLY A 41 6.62 -0.03 -2.29
CA GLY A 41 6.44 1.16 -3.13
C GLY A 41 5.92 2.37 -2.37
N LYS A 42 5.73 3.48 -3.08
CA LYS A 42 5.13 4.70 -2.56
C LYS A 42 4.36 5.39 -3.68
N VAL A 43 3.18 5.91 -3.37
CA VAL A 43 2.39 6.76 -4.27
C VAL A 43 3.21 8.01 -4.58
N ILE A 44 3.48 8.26 -5.87
CA ILE A 44 4.18 9.46 -6.34
C ILE A 44 3.20 10.58 -6.73
N GLU A 45 2.01 10.21 -7.20
CA GLU A 45 0.94 11.12 -7.64
C GLU A 45 -0.44 10.50 -7.33
N GLY A 46 -1.47 11.34 -7.13
CA GLY A 46 -2.85 10.88 -6.92
C GLY A 46 -3.23 10.51 -5.48
N MET A 47 -2.53 11.05 -4.46
CA MET A 47 -2.93 10.85 -3.06
C MET A 47 -4.31 11.44 -2.73
N ASP A 48 -4.73 12.48 -3.43
CA ASP A 48 -6.08 13.05 -3.36
C ASP A 48 -7.17 12.06 -3.82
N VAL A 49 -6.84 11.12 -4.71
CA VAL A 49 -7.74 10.02 -5.10
C VAL A 49 -7.81 8.99 -3.98
N VAL A 50 -6.67 8.66 -3.35
CA VAL A 50 -6.63 7.79 -2.16
C VAL A 50 -7.50 8.37 -1.04
N ASP A 51 -7.52 9.70 -0.91
CA ASP A 51 -8.34 10.39 0.08
C ASP A 51 -9.86 10.23 -0.10
N GLN A 52 -10.28 9.88 -1.31
CA GLN A 52 -11.68 9.78 -1.69
C GLN A 52 -12.17 8.33 -1.84
N ILE A 53 -11.31 7.33 -1.59
CA ILE A 53 -11.68 5.91 -1.69
C ILE A 53 -12.77 5.56 -0.69
N ASN A 54 -13.84 4.95 -1.20
CA ASN A 54 -14.93 4.40 -0.40
C ASN A 54 -14.90 2.86 -0.39
N GLN A 55 -15.55 2.28 0.62
CA GLN A 55 -15.70 0.84 0.69
C GLN A 55 -16.41 0.30 -0.55
N GLY A 56 -15.79 -0.67 -1.23
CA GLY A 56 -16.33 -1.29 -2.43
C GLY A 56 -15.86 -0.65 -3.74
N ASP A 57 -15.04 0.41 -3.69
CA ASP A 57 -14.43 0.96 -4.90
C ASP A 57 -13.59 -0.10 -5.62
N VAL A 58 -13.70 -0.11 -6.95
CA VAL A 58 -13.12 -1.15 -7.81
C VAL A 58 -11.94 -0.60 -8.58
N MET A 59 -10.77 -1.21 -8.41
CA MET A 59 -9.63 -1.01 -9.31
C MET A 59 -9.97 -1.59 -10.69
N LYS A 60 -10.23 -0.73 -11.68
CA LYS A 60 -10.62 -1.15 -13.04
C LYS A 60 -9.47 -1.72 -13.85
N LYS A 61 -8.26 -1.20 -13.66
CA LYS A 61 -7.07 -1.57 -14.43
C LYS A 61 -5.83 -1.25 -13.62
N VAL A 62 -4.85 -2.16 -13.65
CA VAL A 62 -3.50 -1.96 -13.11
C VAL A 62 -2.52 -2.28 -14.24
N THR A 63 -1.55 -1.40 -14.47
CA THR A 63 -0.52 -1.56 -15.51
C THR A 63 0.86 -1.38 -14.91
N LEU A 64 1.79 -2.24 -15.33
CA LEU A 64 3.21 -2.05 -15.09
C LEU A 64 3.79 -1.29 -16.29
N ILE A 65 4.49 -0.19 -16.01
CA ILE A 65 5.19 0.62 -17.00
C ILE A 65 6.66 0.55 -16.61
N GLU A 66 7.52 0.23 -17.57
CA GLU A 66 8.98 0.30 -17.40
C GLU A 66 9.41 1.74 -17.70
N GLU A 67 10.25 2.32 -16.84
CA GLU A 67 10.87 3.63 -17.07
C GLU A 67 12.02 3.56 -18.10
#